data_AF-A0A945FDB8-F1
#
_entry.id   AF-A0A945FDB8-F1
#
_cell.length_a   1.000
_cell.length_b   1.000
_cell.length_c   1.000
_cell.angle_alpha   90.00
_cell.angle_beta   90.00
_cell.angle_gamma   90.00
#
_symmetry.space_group_name_H-M   'P 1'
#
loop_
_entity.id
_entity.type
_entity.pdbx_description
1 polymer ?
#
loop_
_entity_poly.entity_id
_entity_poly.type
_entity_poly.pdbx_seq_one_letter_code
_entity_poly.pdbx_strand_id
1 'polypeptide(L)'
;MAMTITCAAMGYECGYGISGQSMDQIISGIKHHSLEFHGYSEEELSSPDVIERWKGEIRQSARPDALRTPRDESDRDVKPH
;
A
#
# COMPACT_ATOMS: atom_id res chain seq x y z
N MET A 1 6.48 11.61 -13.30
CA MET A 1 6.02 10.39 -14.01
C MET A 1 4.76 9.95 -13.30
N ALA A 2 3.68 9.69 -14.06
CA ALA A 2 2.42 9.26 -13.46
C ALA A 2 2.60 7.89 -12.81
N MET A 3 2.14 7.73 -11.58
CA MET A 3 2.08 6.45 -10.87
C MET A 3 0.64 5.95 -10.89
N THR A 4 0.47 4.64 -10.98
CA THR A 4 -0.84 3.99 -10.87
C THR A 4 -0.74 2.88 -9.84
N ILE A 5 -1.72 2.79 -8.94
CA ILE A 5 -1.83 1.71 -7.98
C ILE A 5 -3.25 1.16 -7.98
N THR A 6 -3.38 -0.15 -7.78
CA THR A 6 -4.67 -0.80 -7.55
C THR A 6 -4.83 -1.10 -6.06
N CYS A 7 -6.06 -1.11 -5.55
CA CYS A 7 -6.31 -1.52 -4.17
C CYS A 7 -5.82 -2.96 -3.91
N ALA A 8 -5.88 -3.85 -4.92
CA ALA A 8 -5.32 -5.20 -4.87
C ALA A 8 -3.79 -5.21 -4.67
N ALA A 9 -3.05 -4.31 -5.31
CA ALA A 9 -1.60 -4.20 -5.10
C ALA A 9 -1.23 -3.74 -3.67
N MET A 10 -2.18 -3.14 -2.94
CA MET A 10 -2.06 -2.77 -1.53
C MET A 10 -2.61 -3.85 -0.58
N GLY A 11 -3.04 -5.00 -1.11
CA GLY A 11 -3.56 -6.12 -0.33
C GLY A 11 -5.05 -6.09 -0.01
N TYR A 12 -5.86 -5.24 -0.67
CA TYR A 12 -7.32 -5.22 -0.51
C TYR A 12 -8.02 -6.09 -1.57
N GLU A 13 -9.21 -6.61 -1.24
CA GLU A 13 -10.07 -7.35 -2.18
C GLU A 13 -10.83 -6.42 -3.15
N CYS A 14 -10.16 -5.39 -3.69
CA CYS A 14 -10.74 -4.44 -4.63
C CYS A 14 -9.80 -4.22 -5.83
N GLY A 15 -10.33 -4.30 -7.05
CA GLY A 15 -9.57 -4.12 -8.29
C GLY A 15 -9.43 -2.66 -8.76
N TYR A 16 -10.01 -1.69 -8.06
CA TYR A 16 -10.05 -0.30 -8.50
C TYR A 16 -8.64 0.30 -8.62
N GLY A 17 -8.38 0.97 -9.74
CA GLY A 17 -7.10 1.58 -10.08
C GLY A 17 -7.13 3.10 -9.91
N ILE A 18 -6.09 3.64 -9.27
CA ILE A 18 -5.94 5.07 -8.98
C ILE A 18 -4.64 5.55 -9.58
N SER A 19 -4.71 6.59 -10.40
CA SER A 19 -3.56 7.19 -11.07
C SER A 19 -3.34 8.63 -10.60
N GLY A 20 -2.08 9.05 -10.49
CA GLY A 20 -1.73 10.38 -10.00
C GLY A 20 -0.28 10.75 -10.33
N GLN A 21 0.03 12.02 -10.23
CA GLN A 21 1.39 12.56 -10.42
C GLN A 21 2.19 12.64 -9.11
N SER A 22 1.52 12.47 -7.96
CA SER A 22 2.13 12.54 -6.64
C SER A 22 1.48 11.56 -5.66
N MET A 23 2.18 11.28 -4.56
CA MET A 23 1.66 10.46 -3.46
C MET A 23 0.34 11.02 -2.91
N ASP A 24 0.23 12.34 -2.75
CA ASP A 24 -0.98 12.96 -2.21
C ASP A 24 -2.19 12.80 -3.13
N GLN A 25 -1.99 12.84 -4.46
CA GLN A 25 -3.06 12.58 -5.42
C GLN A 25 -3.54 11.13 -5.35
N ILE A 26 -2.62 10.18 -5.20
CA ILE A 26 -2.96 8.77 -5.02
C ILE A 26 -3.74 8.57 -3.72
N ILE A 27 -3.26 9.12 -2.60
CA ILE A 27 -3.94 9.01 -1.31
C ILE A 27 -5.34 9.66 -1.37
N SER A 28 -5.46 10.84 -1.98
CA SER A 28 -6.76 11.49 -2.17
C SER A 28 -7.73 10.61 -2.97
N GLY A 29 -7.26 9.97 -4.04
CA GLY A 29 -8.05 9.02 -4.82
C GLY A 29 -8.47 7.79 -4.02
N ILE A 30 -7.57 7.23 -3.19
CA ILE A 30 -7.88 6.10 -2.30
C ILE A 30 -8.95 6.52 -1.29
N LYS A 31 -8.82 7.71 -0.69
CA LYS A 31 -9.82 8.24 0.26
C LYS A 31 -11.18 8.37 -0.40
N HIS A 32 -11.24 9.05 -1.55
CA HIS A 32 -12.50 9.25 -2.28
C HIS A 32 -13.18 7.93 -2.62
N HIS A 33 -12.44 6.96 -3.17
CA HIS A 33 -12.98 5.64 -3.47
C HIS A 33 -13.45 4.88 -2.22
N SER A 34 -12.70 4.97 -1.13
CA SER A 34 -13.04 4.33 0.15
C SER A 34 -14.32 4.91 0.76
N LEU A 35 -14.51 6.24 0.71
CA LEU A 35 -15.72 6.92 1.17
C LEU A 35 -16.96 6.50 0.36
N GLU A 36 -16.82 6.48 -0.97
CA GLU A 36 -17.97 6.28 -1.86
C GLU A 36 -18.41 4.81 -1.95
N PHE A 37 -17.47 3.86 -1.91
CA PHE A 37 -17.78 2.46 -2.24
C PHE A 37 -17.59 1.46 -1.09
N HIS A 38 -16.97 1.86 0.03
CA HIS A 38 -16.64 0.94 1.13
C HIS A 38 -17.19 1.39 2.49
N GLY A 39 -17.94 2.50 2.54
CA GLY A 39 -18.66 2.93 3.73
C GLY A 39 -17.77 3.45 4.87
N TYR A 40 -16.51 3.75 4.58
CA TYR A 40 -15.61 4.40 5.55
C TYR A 40 -16.05 5.84 5.81
N SER A 41 -15.73 6.34 7.00
CA SER A 41 -15.88 7.74 7.35
C SER A 41 -14.63 8.57 7.03
N GLU A 42 -14.79 9.88 6.86
CA GLU A 42 -13.64 10.79 6.66
C GLU A 42 -12.66 10.78 7.84
N GLU A 43 -13.16 10.60 9.06
CA GLU A 43 -12.35 10.55 10.29
C GLU A 43 -11.43 9.32 10.28
N GLU A 44 -11.97 8.14 9.96
CA GLU A 44 -11.18 6.91 9.85
C GLU A 44 -10.08 7.04 8.78
N LEU A 45 -10.44 7.57 7.61
CA LEU A 45 -9.49 7.71 6.49
C LEU A 45 -8.48 8.84 6.68
N SER A 46 -8.72 9.74 7.63
CA SER A 46 -7.81 10.85 7.95
C SER A 46 -6.91 10.54 9.15
N SER A 47 -7.07 9.38 9.78
CA SER A 47 -6.15 8.90 10.80
C SER A 47 -4.71 8.84 10.26
N PRO A 48 -3.71 9.40 10.99
CA PRO A 48 -2.31 9.34 10.60
C PRO A 48 -1.81 7.92 10.33
N ASP A 49 -2.26 6.94 11.11
CA ASP A 49 -1.84 5.55 10.99
C ASP A 49 -2.32 4.92 9.67
N VAL A 50 -3.54 5.24 9.25
CA VAL A 50 -4.10 4.77 7.97
C VAL A 50 -3.34 5.38 6.80
N ILE A 51 -3.06 6.68 6.87
CA ILE A 51 -2.32 7.40 5.84
C ILE A 51 -0.88 6.86 5.72
N GLU A 52 -0.19 6.65 6.84
CA GLU A 52 1.17 6.10 6.82
C GLU A 52 1.20 4.65 6.32
N ARG A 53 0.22 3.84 6.68
CA ARG A 53 0.07 2.48 6.12
C ARG A 53 -0.06 2.54 4.59
N TRP A 54 -0.96 3.36 4.05
CA TRP A 54 -1.11 3.47 2.59
C TRP A 54 0.16 3.97 1.91
N LYS A 55 0.85 4.98 2.47
CA LYS A 55 2.16 5.42 1.95
C LYS A 55 3.16 4.28 1.91
N GLY A 56 3.19 3.44 2.96
CA GLY A 56 4.01 2.23 3.02
C GLY A 56 3.71 1.27 1.88
N GLU A 57 2.45 0.90 1.70
CA GLU A 57 2.01 -0.02 0.64
C GLU A 57 2.30 0.54 -0.76
N ILE A 58 2.03 1.83 -1.00
CA ILE A 58 2.31 2.47 -2.28
C ILE A 58 3.81 2.46 -2.61
N ARG A 59 4.67 2.69 -1.61
CA ARG A 59 6.12 2.59 -1.79
C ARG A 59 6.57 1.16 -2.05
N GLN A 60 5.92 0.17 -1.43
CA GLN A 60 6.23 -1.24 -1.65
C GLN A 60 5.79 -1.70 -3.04
N SER A 61 4.59 -1.31 -3.49
CA SER A 61 4.09 -1.65 -4.82
C SER A 61 4.89 -1.00 -5.95
N ALA A 62 5.55 0.13 -5.68
CA ALA A 62 6.44 0.80 -6.62
C ALA A 62 7.84 0.14 -6.72
N ARG A 63 8.17 -0.82 -5.84
CA ARG A 63 9.44 -1.55 -5.94
C ARG A 63 9.32 -2.69 -6.96
N PRO A 64 10.24 -2.80 -7.93
CA PRO A 64 10.31 -3.97 -8.79
C PRO A 64 10.53 -5.23 -7.94
N ASP A 65 9.74 -6.27 -8.19
CA ASP A 65 9.82 -7.58 -7.52
C ASP A 65 11.25 -8.17 -7.60
N ALA A 66 12.02 -7.80 -8.64
CA ALA A 66 13.39 -8.20 -8.88
C ALA A 66 14.43 -7.73 -7.83
N LEU A 67 14.07 -6.85 -6.89
CA LEU A 67 14.97 -6.37 -5.82
C LEU A 67 14.65 -6.92 -4.44
N ARG A 68 13.63 -7.79 -4.32
CA ARG A 68 13.37 -8.49 -3.06
C ARG A 68 14.38 -9.63 -2.96
N THR A 69 15.45 -9.44 -2.20
CA THR A 69 16.28 -10.57 -1.78
C THR A 69 15.38 -11.53 -1.00
N PRO A 70 15.25 -12.80 -1.42
CA PRO A 70 14.61 -13.81 -0.59
C PRO A 70 15.29 -13.79 0.77
N ARG A 71 14.50 -13.76 1.84
CA ARG A 71 15.05 -13.92 3.18
C ARG A 71 15.69 -15.31 3.22
N ASP A 72 16.99 -15.37 3.40
CA ASP A 72 17.70 -16.63 3.60
C ASP A 72 17.20 -17.25 4.91
N GLU A 73 16.52 -18.38 4.81
CA GLU A 73 15.93 -19.09 5.96
C GLU A 73 16.89 -20.12 6.57
N SER A 74 18.12 -20.24 6.03
CA SER A 74 19.11 -21.23 6.47
C SER A 74 19.53 -21.08 7.94
N ASP A 75 19.41 -19.88 8.51
CA ASP A 75 19.80 -19.60 9.89
C ASP A 75 18.69 -19.86 10.94
N ARG A 76 17.52 -20.37 10.54
CA ARG A 76 16.40 -20.61 11.49
C ARG A 76 16.69 -21.68 12.54
N ASP A 77 17.64 -22.58 12.29
CA ASP A 77 17.99 -23.71 13.16
C ASP A 77 19.28 -23.50 13.98
N VAL A 78 19.84 -22.29 14.01
CA VAL A 78 21.03 -22.00 14.84
C VAL A 78 20.63 -21.98 16.32
N LYS A 79 20.83 -23.11 17.00
CA LYS A 79 20.76 -23.18 18.47
C LYS A 79 21.96 -22.45 19.07
N PRO A 80 21.76 -21.44 19.94
CA PRO A 80 22.86 -20.83 20.68
C PRO A 80 23.53 -21.88 21.57
N HIS A 81 24.86 -21.84 21.65
CA HIS A 81 25.69 -22.71 22.49
C HIS A 81 25.67 -22.26 23.96
#